data_AF-A0A967CYW9-F1
#
_entry.id   AF-A0A967CYW9-F1
#
_cell.length_a   1.000
_cell.length_b   1.000
_cell.length_c   1.000
_cell.angle_alpha   90.00
_cell.angle_beta   90.00
_cell.angle_gamma   90.00
#
_symmetry.space_group_name_H-M   'P 1'
#
loop_
_entity.id
_entity.type
_entity.pdbx_description
1 polymer ?
#
loop_
_entity_poly.entity_id
_entity_poly.type
_entity_poly.pdbx_seq_one_letter_code
_entity_poly.pdbx_strand_id
1 'polypeptide(L)'
;MSAPALATALSSRIVDAQTKQLSRREALALAAAATGVLVSGCADSAPAADGKRVIVVGAGLAGLGAAATLRAQGFEVTVVEARERIGGRVDSVEHFGTTVDLGAAWIHDSRGNPLTAVAKSAGLKTVATEYDRVELRSADQKPVSEAITEKTMAARDRIIDSLYSQAENHPRSNLAPALAREIRKQGLTGTNAEALNWLLGVEFPLDLGASPPQLSLGGFNEGEEYDGGPDLLIKGGVISQHGRIADPA
;
A
#
# COMPACT_ATOMS: atom_id res chain seq x y z
N MET A 1 17.74 -23.71 -10.97
CA MET A 1 17.10 -22.40 -11.20
C MET A 1 15.60 -22.63 -11.20
N SER A 2 14.95 -22.38 -10.07
CA SER A 2 13.56 -22.75 -9.77
C SER A 2 12.60 -21.62 -10.14
N ALA A 3 11.46 -21.96 -10.75
CA ALA A 3 10.42 -21.04 -11.23
C ALA A 3 9.84 -20.12 -10.12
N PRO A 4 9.42 -18.87 -10.43
CA PRO A 4 8.94 -17.91 -9.43
C PRO A 4 7.49 -18.19 -9.01
N ALA A 5 7.22 -18.12 -7.69
CA ALA A 5 6.06 -18.76 -7.07
C ALA A 5 4.82 -17.86 -6.82
N LEU A 6 4.89 -16.52 -6.79
CA LEU A 6 3.67 -15.69 -6.61
C LEU A 6 2.84 -15.56 -7.89
N ALA A 7 3.48 -15.17 -8.98
CA ALA A 7 2.83 -15.05 -10.28
C ALA A 7 2.36 -16.42 -10.77
N THR A 8 3.13 -17.49 -10.57
CA THR A 8 2.69 -18.85 -10.91
C THR A 8 1.56 -19.33 -9.99
N ALA A 9 1.59 -19.06 -8.68
CA ALA A 9 0.49 -19.46 -7.78
C ALA A 9 -0.83 -18.73 -8.07
N LEU A 10 -0.77 -17.46 -8.49
CA LEU A 10 -1.95 -16.67 -8.87
C LEU A 10 -2.37 -16.93 -10.34
N SER A 11 -1.42 -17.04 -11.27
CA SER A 11 -1.65 -17.25 -12.71
C SER A 11 -2.05 -18.68 -13.05
N SER A 12 -1.48 -19.70 -12.40
CA SER A 12 -1.81 -21.11 -12.67
C SER A 12 -3.26 -21.47 -12.32
N ARG A 13 -3.97 -20.57 -11.63
CA ARG A 13 -5.39 -20.71 -11.29
C ARG A 13 -6.29 -19.69 -12.01
N ILE A 14 -5.75 -18.77 -12.81
CA ILE A 14 -6.49 -17.58 -13.30
C ILE A 14 -6.44 -17.38 -14.82
N VAL A 15 -5.50 -17.94 -15.59
CA VAL A 15 -5.30 -17.46 -16.97
C VAL A 15 -5.70 -18.49 -18.03
N ASP A 16 -6.94 -18.41 -18.50
CA ASP A 16 -7.28 -18.52 -19.93
C ASP A 16 -7.63 -17.09 -20.38
N ALA A 17 -6.61 -16.27 -20.64
CA ALA A 17 -6.81 -14.92 -21.18
C ALA A 17 -7.05 -15.02 -22.69
N GLN A 18 -8.32 -15.04 -23.11
CA GLN A 18 -8.64 -14.73 -24.50
C GLN A 18 -8.67 -13.21 -24.68
N THR A 19 -7.70 -12.70 -25.44
CA THR A 19 -7.62 -11.29 -25.83
C THR A 19 -8.67 -10.97 -26.87
N LYS A 20 -9.78 -10.34 -26.45
CA LYS A 20 -10.70 -9.66 -27.36
C LYS A 20 -10.70 -8.18 -27.03
N GLN A 21 -10.14 -7.35 -27.92
CA GLN A 21 -10.21 -5.90 -27.77
C GLN A 21 -11.67 -5.44 -27.85
N LEU A 22 -12.21 -4.94 -26.74
CA LEU A 22 -13.50 -4.26 -26.72
C LEU A 22 -13.28 -2.76 -26.93
N SER A 23 -14.11 -2.15 -27.77
CA SER A 23 -14.03 -0.72 -28.05
C SER A 23 -14.57 0.10 -26.87
N ARG A 24 -14.04 1.31 -26.67
CA ARG A 24 -14.47 2.25 -25.60
C ARG A 24 -15.98 2.50 -25.54
N ARG A 25 -16.68 2.35 -26.68
CA ARG A 25 -18.13 2.54 -26.79
C ARG A 25 -18.93 1.38 -26.18
N GLU A 26 -18.39 0.16 -26.20
CA GLU A 26 -19.04 -1.02 -25.63
C GLU A 26 -18.92 -1.05 -24.10
N ALA A 27 -17.80 -0.55 -23.56
CA ALA A 27 -17.58 -0.43 -22.11
C ALA A 27 -18.53 0.56 -21.44
N LEU A 28 -18.85 1.67 -22.11
CA LEU A 28 -19.78 2.69 -21.61
C LEU A 28 -21.24 2.22 -21.59
N ALA A 29 -21.62 1.31 -22.49
CA ALA A 29 -22.97 0.76 -22.54
C ALA A 29 -23.29 -0.19 -21.37
N LEU A 30 -22.27 -0.85 -20.80
CA LEU A 30 -22.45 -1.80 -19.67
C LEU A 30 -22.62 -1.11 -18.31
N ALA A 31 -22.13 0.12 -18.14
CA ALA A 31 -22.15 0.83 -16.87
C ALA A 31 -23.54 1.38 -16.47
N ALA A 32 -24.49 1.44 -17.41
CA ALA A 32 -25.80 2.06 -17.19
C ALA A 32 -26.86 1.14 -16.53
N ALA A 33 -26.55 -0.14 -16.25
CA ALA A 33 -27.58 -1.13 -15.89
C ALA A 33 -27.60 -1.61 -14.42
N ALA A 34 -26.77 -1.09 -13.52
CA ALA A 34 -26.70 -1.61 -12.14
C ALA A 34 -27.11 -0.56 -11.08
N THR A 35 -28.42 -0.32 -10.96
CA THR A 35 -29.01 0.33 -9.78
C THR A 35 -30.10 -0.57 -9.24
N GLY A 36 -29.91 -1.18 -8.05
CA GLY A 36 -30.98 -1.97 -7.43
C GLY A 36 -30.60 -2.91 -6.28
N VAL A 37 -30.58 -2.36 -5.05
CA VAL A 37 -31.26 -2.87 -3.83
C VAL A 37 -30.73 -4.11 -3.06
N LEU A 38 -30.28 -3.77 -1.83
CA LEU A 38 -30.46 -4.34 -0.47
C LEU A 38 -29.74 -5.59 0.07
N VAL A 39 -29.22 -5.36 1.27
CA VAL A 39 -28.66 -6.26 2.29
C VAL A 39 -29.79 -6.98 3.04
N SER A 40 -29.66 -8.29 3.25
CA SER A 40 -30.10 -8.97 4.47
C SER A 40 -29.35 -10.30 4.63
N GLY A 41 -28.81 -10.54 5.83
CA GLY A 41 -27.88 -11.62 6.11
C GLY A 41 -28.49 -12.96 6.52
N CYS A 42 -27.63 -13.98 6.55
CA CYS A 42 -27.46 -15.04 7.56
C CYS A 42 -26.39 -16.01 7.00
N ALA A 43 -25.50 -16.50 7.86
CA ALA A 43 -24.45 -17.44 7.50
C ALA A 43 -25.04 -18.78 7.07
N ASP A 44 -24.64 -19.29 5.89
CA ASP A 44 -24.36 -20.70 5.62
C ASP A 44 -24.00 -20.88 4.13
N SER A 45 -22.89 -21.59 3.89
CA SER A 45 -22.41 -22.10 2.58
C SER A 45 -22.67 -21.19 1.38
N ALA A 46 -21.64 -20.42 0.98
CA ALA A 46 -21.68 -19.65 -0.26
C ALA A 46 -22.24 -20.55 -1.38
N PRO A 47 -23.36 -20.18 -2.01
CA PRO A 47 -23.89 -20.98 -3.10
C PRO A 47 -22.81 -21.02 -4.17
N ALA A 48 -22.41 -22.23 -4.59
CA ALA A 48 -21.57 -22.40 -5.76
C ALA A 48 -22.21 -21.57 -6.86
N ALA A 49 -21.48 -20.58 -7.36
CA ALA A 49 -22.01 -19.60 -8.28
C ALA A 49 -22.15 -20.21 -9.67
N ASP A 50 -23.07 -21.18 -9.82
CA ASP A 50 -23.37 -21.94 -11.03
C ASP A 50 -23.55 -20.99 -12.22
N GLY A 51 -22.48 -20.80 -12.99
CA GLY A 51 -22.47 -20.02 -14.23
C GLY A 51 -22.55 -18.49 -14.10
N LYS A 52 -22.40 -17.90 -12.90
CA LYS A 52 -22.40 -16.42 -12.78
C LYS A 52 -21.04 -15.85 -13.19
N ARG A 53 -21.08 -14.89 -14.11
CA ARG A 53 -19.90 -14.20 -14.67
C ARG A 53 -19.66 -12.88 -13.97
N VAL A 54 -18.40 -12.61 -13.60
CA VAL A 54 -17.95 -11.36 -12.98
C VAL A 54 -16.77 -10.79 -13.76
N ILE A 55 -16.81 -9.49 -14.02
CA ILE A 55 -15.67 -8.75 -14.56
C ILE A 55 -15.03 -7.95 -13.44
N VAL A 56 -13.73 -8.13 -13.24
CA VAL A 56 -12.90 -7.33 -12.34
C VAL A 56 -12.07 -6.36 -13.19
N VAL A 57 -12.17 -5.07 -12.91
CA VAL A 57 -11.43 -4.03 -13.62
C VAL A 57 -10.21 -3.61 -12.79
N GLY A 58 -9.02 -3.85 -13.35
CA GLY A 58 -7.71 -3.60 -12.74
C GLY A 58 -7.06 -4.88 -12.18
N ALA A 59 -5.87 -5.21 -12.66
CA ALA A 59 -5.05 -6.33 -12.20
C ALA A 59 -3.98 -5.90 -11.18
N GLY A 60 -4.30 -4.95 -10.29
CA GLY A 60 -3.52 -4.65 -9.09
C GLY A 60 -3.80 -5.64 -7.95
N LEU A 61 -3.11 -5.49 -6.81
CA LEU A 61 -3.31 -6.40 -5.65
C LEU A 61 -4.79 -6.55 -5.24
N ALA A 62 -5.55 -5.45 -5.19
CA ALA A 62 -6.97 -5.51 -4.83
C ALA A 62 -7.81 -6.31 -5.84
N GLY A 63 -7.63 -6.06 -7.14
CA GLY A 63 -8.37 -6.76 -8.18
C GLY A 63 -7.97 -8.23 -8.31
N LEU A 64 -6.68 -8.55 -8.20
CA LEU A 64 -6.19 -9.93 -8.17
C LEU A 64 -6.69 -10.68 -6.93
N GLY A 65 -6.72 -10.03 -5.77
CA GLY A 65 -7.29 -10.58 -4.54
C GLY A 65 -8.78 -10.88 -4.69
N ALA A 66 -9.56 -9.92 -5.20
CA ALA A 66 -10.98 -10.11 -5.47
C ALA A 66 -11.24 -11.25 -6.48
N ALA A 67 -10.46 -11.29 -7.57
CA ALA A 67 -10.57 -12.34 -8.58
C ALA A 67 -10.26 -13.73 -8.02
N ALA A 68 -9.20 -13.86 -7.20
CA ALA A 68 -8.86 -15.11 -6.54
C ALA A 68 -9.96 -15.59 -5.59
N THR A 69 -10.52 -14.70 -4.77
CA THR A 69 -11.63 -15.03 -3.85
C THR A 69 -12.90 -15.45 -4.60
N LEU A 70 -13.30 -14.70 -5.64
CA LEU A 70 -14.48 -15.02 -6.43
C LEU A 70 -14.31 -16.34 -7.20
N ARG A 71 -13.13 -16.59 -7.77
CA ARG A 71 -12.80 -17.87 -8.43
C ARG A 71 -12.91 -19.04 -7.45
N ALA A 72 -12.40 -18.89 -6.23
CA ALA A 72 -12.50 -19.91 -5.18
C ALA A 72 -13.96 -20.19 -4.76
N GLN A 73 -14.87 -19.23 -4.95
CA GLN A 73 -16.31 -19.37 -4.71
C GLN A 73 -17.09 -19.92 -5.92
N GLY A 74 -16.41 -20.29 -7.01
CA GLY A 74 -17.02 -20.94 -8.18
C GLY A 74 -17.51 -19.98 -9.27
N PHE A 75 -17.27 -18.67 -9.15
CA PHE A 75 -17.61 -17.72 -10.21
C PHE A 75 -16.69 -17.87 -11.43
N GLU A 76 -17.23 -17.55 -12.61
CA GLU A 76 -16.46 -17.32 -13.83
C GLU A 76 -15.98 -15.87 -13.83
N VAL A 77 -14.67 -15.66 -13.71
CA VAL A 77 -14.09 -14.32 -13.50
C VAL A 77 -13.21 -13.94 -14.67
N THR A 78 -13.48 -12.77 -15.25
CA THR A 78 -12.60 -12.11 -16.23
C THR A 78 -11.95 -10.90 -15.57
N VAL A 79 -10.62 -10.78 -15.66
CA VAL A 79 -9.89 -9.60 -15.19
C VAL A 79 -9.47 -8.76 -16.39
N VAL A 80 -9.79 -7.46 -16.37
CA VAL A 80 -9.44 -6.51 -17.42
C VAL A 80 -8.46 -5.50 -16.85
N GLU A 81 -7.25 -5.43 -17.40
CA GLU A 81 -6.22 -4.47 -17.02
C GLU A 81 -5.97 -3.48 -18.15
N ALA A 82 -5.74 -2.21 -17.79
CA ALA A 82 -5.51 -1.14 -18.77
C ALA A 82 -4.06 -1.11 -19.27
N ARG A 83 -3.10 -1.58 -18.48
CA ARG A 83 -1.67 -1.64 -18.80
C ARG A 83 -1.28 -2.97 -19.46
N GLU A 84 -0.10 -2.99 -20.06
CA GLU A 84 0.54 -4.21 -20.60
C GLU A 84 1.17 -5.10 -19.51
N ARG A 85 0.90 -4.80 -18.24
CA ARG A 85 1.40 -5.54 -17.08
C ARG A 85 0.38 -5.56 -15.96
N ILE A 86 0.39 -6.63 -15.19
CA ILE A 86 -0.33 -6.72 -13.91
C ILE A 86 0.42 -5.99 -12.79
N GLY A 87 -0.14 -6.00 -11.59
CA GLY A 87 0.47 -5.48 -10.35
C GLY A 87 0.03 -4.07 -9.97
N GLY A 88 -0.39 -3.25 -10.94
CA GLY A 88 -0.83 -1.88 -10.69
C GLY A 88 0.29 -1.03 -10.07
N ARG A 89 0.11 -0.60 -8.82
CA ARG A 89 1.11 0.17 -8.04
C ARG A 89 2.26 -0.68 -7.49
N VAL A 90 2.20 -2.00 -7.67
CA VAL A 90 3.30 -2.91 -7.38
C VAL A 90 4.00 -3.23 -8.69
N ASP A 91 5.27 -2.87 -8.79
CA ASP A 91 6.07 -3.02 -10.00
C ASP A 91 7.53 -3.24 -9.63
N SER A 92 8.12 -4.33 -10.09
CA SER A 92 9.50 -4.68 -9.83
C SER A 92 10.26 -4.76 -11.16
N VAL A 93 11.40 -4.08 -11.24
CA VAL A 93 12.21 -4.00 -12.44
C VAL A 93 13.63 -4.51 -12.20
N GLU A 94 14.21 -5.16 -13.20
CA GLU A 94 15.63 -5.50 -13.17
C GLU A 94 16.45 -4.27 -13.55
N HIS A 95 17.26 -3.79 -12.61
CA HIS A 95 18.13 -2.64 -12.83
C HIS A 95 19.41 -2.76 -11.99
N PHE A 96 20.53 -2.27 -12.51
CA PHE A 96 21.85 -2.35 -11.83
C PHE A 96 22.26 -3.77 -11.37
N GLY A 97 21.81 -4.82 -12.07
CA GLY A 97 22.10 -6.22 -11.70
C GLY A 97 21.32 -6.72 -10.48
N THR A 98 20.24 -6.04 -10.10
CA THR A 98 19.34 -6.44 -9.01
C THR A 98 17.88 -6.10 -9.34
N THR A 99 16.95 -6.67 -8.58
CA THR A 99 15.55 -6.29 -8.69
C THR A 99 15.28 -5.07 -7.82
N VAL A 100 14.66 -4.04 -8.40
CA VAL A 100 14.26 -2.79 -7.73
C VAL A 100 12.75 -2.67 -7.80
N ASP A 101 12.09 -2.47 -6.65
CA ASP A 101 10.68 -2.15 -6.60
C ASP A 101 10.46 -0.65 -6.86
N LEU A 102 9.63 -0.32 -7.85
CA LEU A 102 9.26 1.05 -8.21
C LEU A 102 8.00 1.53 -7.48
N GLY A 103 7.46 0.70 -6.59
CA GLY A 103 6.25 0.94 -5.82
C GLY A 103 6.34 0.28 -4.46
N ALA A 104 5.28 -0.42 -4.04
CA ALA A 104 5.28 -1.10 -2.76
C ALA A 104 6.39 -2.17 -2.68
N ALA A 105 7.15 -2.18 -1.59
CA ALA A 105 8.23 -3.14 -1.34
C ALA A 105 8.24 -3.73 0.09
N TRP A 106 7.47 -3.14 1.02
CA TRP A 106 7.37 -3.57 2.42
C TRP A 106 6.01 -4.20 2.73
N ILE A 107 6.02 -5.08 3.72
CA ILE A 107 4.83 -5.51 4.47
C ILE A 107 4.98 -4.92 5.87
N HIS A 108 4.12 -3.94 6.20
CA HIS A 108 4.09 -3.34 7.53
C HIS A 108 3.30 -4.19 8.52
N ASP A 109 3.72 -4.21 9.78
CA ASP A 109 3.10 -4.97 10.88
C ASP A 109 2.84 -6.44 10.50
N SER A 110 3.91 -7.19 10.28
CA SER A 110 3.80 -8.53 9.68
C SER A 110 2.96 -9.55 10.47
N ARG A 111 2.65 -9.30 11.75
CA ARG A 111 1.80 -10.18 12.57
C ARG A 111 0.33 -9.85 12.32
N GLY A 112 -0.47 -10.86 11.99
CA GLY A 112 -1.89 -10.67 11.66
C GLY A 112 -2.12 -10.12 10.24
N ASN A 113 -1.11 -9.53 9.60
CA ASN A 113 -1.21 -9.06 8.23
C ASN A 113 -1.35 -10.24 7.22
N PRO A 114 -2.44 -10.31 6.44
CA PRO A 114 -2.67 -11.40 5.49
C PRO A 114 -1.61 -11.46 4.37
N LEU A 115 -0.96 -10.34 4.06
CA LEU A 115 0.11 -10.31 3.06
C LEU A 115 1.34 -11.11 3.48
N THR A 116 1.59 -11.29 4.77
CA THR A 116 2.68 -12.15 5.28
C THR A 116 2.46 -13.60 4.87
N ALA A 117 1.23 -14.10 4.99
CA ALA A 117 0.88 -15.46 4.58
C ALA A 117 0.91 -15.62 3.05
N VAL A 118 0.44 -14.60 2.31
CA VAL A 118 0.52 -14.57 0.84
C VAL A 118 1.99 -14.62 0.39
N ALA A 119 2.85 -13.76 0.92
CA ALA A 119 4.27 -13.74 0.60
C ALA A 119 4.96 -15.10 0.88
N LYS A 120 4.66 -15.71 2.03
CA LYS A 120 5.18 -17.04 2.38
C LYS A 120 4.71 -18.14 1.44
N SER A 121 3.41 -18.22 1.15
CA SER A 121 2.85 -19.24 0.25
C SER A 121 3.38 -19.12 -1.18
N ALA A 122 3.77 -17.91 -1.55
CA ALA A 122 4.38 -17.57 -2.81
C ALA A 122 5.90 -17.68 -2.84
N GLY A 123 6.52 -18.17 -1.78
CA GLY A 123 7.97 -18.36 -1.70
C GLY A 123 8.79 -17.06 -1.79
N LEU A 124 8.19 -15.90 -1.49
CA LEU A 124 8.92 -14.64 -1.44
C LEU A 124 9.89 -14.65 -0.26
N LYS A 125 11.08 -14.08 -0.48
CA LYS A 125 12.07 -13.89 0.57
C LYS A 125 11.84 -12.54 1.21
N THR A 126 11.86 -12.49 2.54
CA THR A 126 11.72 -11.24 3.30
C THR A 126 12.90 -11.03 4.24
N VAL A 127 13.15 -9.76 4.58
CA VAL A 127 14.10 -9.34 5.60
C VAL A 127 13.41 -8.36 6.53
N ALA A 128 13.55 -8.58 7.84
CA ALA A 128 13.04 -7.65 8.84
C ALA A 128 13.81 -6.33 8.78
N THR A 129 13.07 -5.23 8.85
CA THR A 129 13.60 -3.86 8.92
C THR A 129 13.10 -3.18 10.20
N GLU A 130 13.92 -2.29 10.74
CA GLU A 130 13.58 -1.45 11.89
C GLU A 130 13.37 -0.02 11.39
N TYR A 131 12.10 0.42 11.27
CA TYR A 131 11.76 1.75 10.77
C TYR A 131 12.21 2.87 11.73
N ASP A 132 12.19 2.59 13.03
CA ASP A 132 12.53 3.55 14.08
C ASP A 132 14.04 3.79 14.25
N ARG A 133 14.88 3.02 13.55
CA ARG A 133 16.34 3.21 13.61
C ARG A 133 16.77 4.32 12.66
N VAL A 134 16.66 5.57 13.12
CA VAL A 134 16.94 6.77 12.33
C VAL A 134 18.32 7.36 12.66
N GLU A 135 19.10 7.68 11.61
CA GLU A 135 20.29 8.54 11.70
C GLU A 135 20.03 9.84 10.92
N LEU A 136 20.01 10.98 11.62
CA LEU A 136 19.93 12.28 10.98
C LEU A 136 21.31 12.74 10.52
N ARG A 137 21.39 13.27 9.29
CA ARG A 137 22.62 13.80 8.70
C ARG A 137 22.38 15.20 8.14
N SER A 138 23.38 16.07 8.24
CA SER A 138 23.34 17.39 7.60
C SER A 138 23.40 17.28 6.08
N ALA A 139 23.16 18.41 5.38
CA ALA A 139 23.28 18.47 3.93
C ALA A 139 24.70 18.12 3.42
N ASP A 140 25.73 18.34 4.24
CA ASP A 140 27.12 17.93 3.98
C ASP A 140 27.44 16.50 4.45
N GLN A 141 26.41 15.69 4.72
CA GLN A 141 26.47 14.28 5.14
C GLN A 141 27.17 14.04 6.48
N LYS A 142 27.38 15.07 7.30
CA LYS A 142 27.88 14.88 8.67
C LYS A 142 26.76 14.36 9.57
N PRO A 143 27.03 13.39 10.45
CA PRO A 143 26.05 12.95 11.43
C PRO A 143 25.61 14.12 12.31
N VAL A 144 24.31 14.23 12.54
CA VAL A 144 23.73 15.03 13.62
C VAL A 144 23.94 14.26 14.93
N SER A 145 24.24 14.96 16.03
CA SER A 145 24.52 14.27 17.30
C SER A 145 23.31 13.49 17.79
N GLU A 146 23.58 12.34 18.42
CA GLU A 146 22.56 11.45 18.99
C GLU A 146 21.60 12.22 19.91
N ALA A 147 22.13 13.10 20.77
CA ALA A 147 21.32 13.95 21.64
C ALA A 147 20.33 14.87 20.90
N ILE A 148 20.68 15.39 19.71
CA ILE A 148 19.75 16.18 18.88
C ILE A 148 18.74 15.26 18.22
N THR A 149 19.16 14.09 17.72
CA THR A 149 18.28 13.09 17.12
C THR A 149 17.22 12.63 18.12
N GLU A 150 17.61 12.20 19.32
CA GLU A 150 16.70 11.79 20.40
C GLU A 150 15.71 12.91 20.76
N LYS A 151 16.21 14.14 20.91
CA LYS A 151 15.36 15.30 21.23
C LYS A 151 14.37 15.62 20.10
N THR A 152 14.77 15.39 18.85
CA THR A 152 13.92 15.58 17.66
C THR A 152 12.81 14.54 17.63
N MET A 153 13.15 13.25 17.82
CA MET A 153 12.17 12.16 17.86
C MET A 153 11.17 12.36 19.01
N ALA A 154 11.65 12.68 20.22
CA ALA A 154 10.78 12.95 21.37
C ALA A 154 9.89 14.21 21.19
N ALA A 155 10.29 15.18 20.37
CA ALA A 155 9.44 16.31 20.00
C ALA A 155 8.41 15.92 18.94
N ARG A 156 8.80 15.09 17.96
CA ARG A 156 7.91 14.52 16.95
C ARG A 156 6.80 13.71 17.60
N ASP A 157 7.12 12.79 18.52
CA ASP A 157 6.11 11.96 19.18
C ASP A 157 5.09 12.78 19.96
N ARG A 158 5.56 13.76 20.75
CA ARG A 158 4.67 14.70 21.47
C ARG A 158 3.77 15.50 20.54
N ILE A 159 4.26 15.89 19.36
CA ILE A 159 3.46 16.59 18.35
C ILE A 159 2.39 15.64 17.80
N ILE A 160 2.76 14.45 17.37
CA ILE A 160 1.84 13.47 16.76
C ILE A 160 0.75 13.07 17.77
N ASP A 161 1.11 12.74 19.01
CA ASP A 161 0.15 12.42 20.08
C ASP A 161 -0.85 13.56 20.33
N SER A 162 -0.36 14.81 20.32
CA SER A 162 -1.22 15.98 20.50
C SER A 162 -2.16 16.19 19.30
N LEU A 163 -1.70 15.92 18.08
CA LEU A 163 -2.52 16.02 16.88
C LEU A 163 -3.60 14.94 16.86
N TYR A 164 -3.29 13.72 17.29
CA TYR A 164 -4.28 12.63 17.45
C TYR A 164 -5.37 13.02 18.45
N SER A 165 -4.98 13.55 19.61
CA SER A 165 -5.94 14.02 20.62
C SER A 165 -6.83 15.17 20.11
N GLN A 166 -6.33 15.99 19.18
CA GLN A 166 -7.09 17.08 18.56
C GLN A 166 -8.00 16.59 17.43
N ALA A 167 -7.64 15.50 16.74
CA ALA A 167 -8.36 14.96 15.58
C ALA A 167 -9.83 14.65 15.91
N GLU A 168 -10.08 14.07 17.10
CA GLU A 168 -11.43 13.70 17.58
C GLU A 168 -12.43 14.88 17.55
N ASN A 169 -11.95 16.08 17.86
CA ASN A 169 -12.79 17.27 17.99
C ASN A 169 -12.84 18.12 16.72
N HIS A 170 -12.00 17.80 15.71
CA HIS A 170 -11.81 18.65 14.54
C HIS A 170 -11.71 17.86 13.21
N PRO A 171 -12.68 16.97 12.90
CA PRO A 171 -12.53 15.94 11.87
C PRO A 171 -12.38 16.46 10.44
N ARG A 172 -12.76 17.72 10.19
CA ARG A 172 -12.75 18.35 8.86
C ARG A 172 -11.80 19.54 8.75
N SER A 173 -11.04 19.82 9.81
CA SER A 173 -10.10 20.94 9.80
C SER A 173 -8.81 20.58 9.07
N ASN A 174 -8.09 21.59 8.60
CA ASN A 174 -6.79 21.40 7.96
C ASN A 174 -5.71 21.06 9.01
N LEU A 175 -4.81 20.12 8.68
CA LEU A 175 -3.73 19.70 9.57
C LEU A 175 -2.68 20.81 9.82
N ALA A 176 -2.33 21.60 8.80
CA ALA A 176 -1.18 22.51 8.86
C ALA A 176 -1.25 23.55 10.00
N PRO A 177 -2.38 24.23 10.27
CA PRO A 177 -2.46 25.16 11.40
C PRO A 177 -2.25 24.51 12.77
N ALA A 178 -2.71 23.27 12.95
CA ALA A 178 -2.51 22.52 14.19
C ALA A 178 -1.06 22.09 14.33
N LEU A 179 -0.49 21.50 13.29
CA LEU A 179 0.93 21.13 13.23
C LEU A 179 1.84 22.33 13.54
N ALA A 180 1.60 23.49 12.92
CA ALA A 180 2.37 24.70 13.15
C ALA A 180 2.23 25.25 14.59
N ARG A 181 1.11 25.01 15.28
CA ARG A 181 0.97 25.33 16.71
C ARG A 181 1.81 24.37 17.55
N GLU A 182 1.73 23.07 17.29
CA GLU A 182 2.44 22.06 18.07
C GLU A 182 3.96 22.16 17.91
N ILE A 183 4.46 22.45 16.69
CA ILE A 183 5.89 22.74 16.46
C ILE A 183 6.36 23.93 17.31
N ARG A 184 5.60 25.03 17.32
CA ARG A 184 5.97 26.22 18.11
C ARG A 184 6.02 25.96 19.61
N LYS A 185 5.12 25.11 20.14
CA LYS A 185 5.12 24.74 21.56
C LYS A 185 6.38 23.99 21.99
N GLN A 186 7.09 23.34 21.06
CA GLN A 186 8.34 22.64 21.39
C GLN A 186 9.47 23.58 21.78
N GLY A 187 9.40 24.87 21.39
CA GLY A 187 10.41 25.87 21.75
C GLY A 187 11.83 25.54 21.29
N LEU A 188 11.97 24.70 20.25
CA LEU A 188 13.27 24.31 19.72
C LEU A 188 13.89 25.44 18.90
N THR A 189 15.22 25.52 18.91
CA THR A 189 16.00 26.53 18.19
C THR A 189 17.26 25.92 17.58
N GLY A 190 17.87 26.64 16.63
CA GLY A 190 19.06 26.21 15.90
C GLY A 190 18.87 24.85 15.24
N THR A 191 19.90 24.01 15.30
CA THR A 191 19.91 22.67 14.70
C THR A 191 18.77 21.77 15.19
N ASN A 192 18.25 21.95 16.41
CA ASN A 192 17.09 21.18 16.88
C ASN A 192 15.80 21.54 16.12
N ALA A 193 15.60 22.82 15.82
CA ALA A 193 14.44 23.26 15.05
C ALA A 193 14.55 22.84 13.58
N GLU A 194 15.76 22.93 13.02
CA GLU A 194 16.05 22.49 11.65
C GLU A 194 15.81 20.99 11.49
N ALA A 195 16.31 20.16 12.42
CA ALA A 195 16.11 18.72 12.42
C ALA A 195 14.62 18.35 12.50
N LEU A 196 13.86 18.97 13.41
CA LEU A 196 12.42 18.72 13.53
C LEU A 196 11.63 19.15 12.29
N ASN A 197 11.94 20.33 11.73
CA ASN A 197 11.27 20.81 10.53
C ASN A 197 11.57 19.92 9.32
N TRP A 198 12.82 19.44 9.19
CA TRP A 198 13.18 18.49 8.14
C TRP A 198 12.44 17.17 8.30
N LEU A 199 12.46 16.59 9.51
CA LEU A 199 11.81 15.30 9.80
C LEU A 199 10.32 15.35 9.45
N LEU A 200 9.58 16.31 10.01
CA LEU A 200 8.15 16.46 9.76
C LEU A 200 7.86 16.85 8.29
N GLY A 201 8.78 17.58 7.65
CA GLY A 201 8.67 17.94 6.24
C GLY A 201 8.81 16.74 5.29
N VAL A 202 9.51 15.69 5.70
CA VAL A 202 9.69 14.44 4.94
C VAL A 202 8.61 13.42 5.30
N GLU A 203 8.32 13.25 6.60
CA GLU A 203 7.43 12.22 7.14
C GLU A 203 6.03 12.31 6.54
N PHE A 204 5.36 13.47 6.61
CA PHE A 204 3.99 13.60 6.10
C PHE A 204 3.85 13.29 4.60
N PRO A 205 4.68 13.86 3.70
CA PRO A 205 4.62 13.49 2.29
C PRO A 205 4.99 12.03 2.01
N LEU A 206 5.91 11.44 2.77
CA LEU A 206 6.38 10.08 2.57
C LEU A 206 5.31 9.06 2.98
N ASP A 207 4.72 9.25 4.15
CA ASP A 207 3.75 8.30 4.72
C ASP A 207 2.35 8.50 4.14
N LEU A 208 1.93 9.75 3.90
CA LEU A 208 0.55 10.07 3.51
C LEU A 208 0.40 10.50 2.05
N GLY A 209 1.52 10.66 1.31
CA GLY A 209 1.50 11.06 -0.09
C GLY A 209 1.04 12.51 -0.33
N ALA A 210 0.95 13.34 0.70
CA ALA A 210 0.51 14.73 0.61
C ALA A 210 1.15 15.62 1.69
N SER A 211 1.27 16.92 1.38
CA SER A 211 1.80 17.89 2.34
C SER A 211 0.74 18.27 3.41
N PRO A 212 1.13 18.71 4.62
CA PRO A 212 0.18 19.07 5.68
C PRO A 212 -0.96 20.01 5.29
N PRO A 213 -0.78 21.02 4.41
CA PRO A 213 -1.88 21.86 3.94
C PRO A 213 -2.94 21.15 3.10
N GLN A 214 -2.68 19.92 2.64
CA GLN A 214 -3.61 19.10 1.86
C GLN A 214 -4.28 18.01 2.70
N LEU A 215 -3.88 17.88 3.97
CA LEU A 215 -4.33 16.82 4.87
C LEU A 215 -5.40 17.34 5.83
N SER A 216 -6.37 16.48 6.14
CA SER A 216 -7.35 16.71 7.21
C SER A 216 -6.73 16.36 8.56
N LEU A 217 -6.88 17.23 9.56
CA LEU A 217 -6.52 16.91 10.95
C LEU A 217 -7.31 15.71 11.49
N GLY A 218 -8.55 15.51 11.04
CA GLY A 218 -9.34 14.35 11.44
C GLY A 218 -8.89 13.05 10.81
N GLY A 219 -8.51 13.13 9.54
CA GLY A 219 -8.35 11.96 8.67
C GLY A 219 -6.90 11.58 8.38
N PHE A 220 -5.91 12.36 8.82
CA PHE A 220 -4.50 12.06 8.49
C PHE A 220 -3.99 10.76 9.11
N ASN A 221 -4.70 10.22 10.11
CA ASN A 221 -4.40 8.95 10.75
C ASN A 221 -5.60 7.99 10.74
N GLU A 222 -6.51 8.13 9.77
CA GLU A 222 -7.57 7.14 9.56
C GLU A 222 -6.94 5.87 8.95
N GLY A 223 -6.74 4.85 9.77
CA GLY A 223 -6.16 3.57 9.37
C GLY A 223 -6.33 2.51 10.45
N GLU A 224 -6.26 1.25 10.05
CA GLU A 224 -6.15 0.11 10.96
C GLU A 224 -4.71 -0.40 10.91
N GLU A 225 -4.11 -0.55 12.08
CA GLU A 225 -2.83 -1.25 12.24
C GLU A 225 -3.09 -2.75 12.47
N TYR A 226 -2.15 -3.60 12.06
CA TYR A 226 -2.24 -5.04 12.37
C TYR A 226 -1.70 -5.30 13.79
N ASP A 227 -1.52 -6.58 14.16
CA ASP A 227 -1.11 -6.99 15.51
C ASP A 227 0.39 -6.69 15.82
N GLY A 228 0.97 -5.71 15.13
CA GLY A 228 2.36 -5.30 15.14
C GLY A 228 3.29 -6.31 14.46
N GLY A 229 4.52 -6.40 14.96
CA GLY A 229 5.57 -7.25 14.40
C GLY A 229 6.54 -6.46 13.52
N PRO A 230 7.65 -7.08 13.06
CA PRO A 230 8.61 -6.36 12.25
C PRO A 230 8.02 -6.03 10.89
N ASP A 231 8.42 -4.88 10.35
CA ASP A 231 8.25 -4.56 8.94
C ASP A 231 9.16 -5.47 8.11
N LEU A 232 8.63 -5.99 7.02
CA LEU A 232 9.34 -6.95 6.18
C LEU A 232 9.57 -6.36 4.79
N LEU A 233 10.83 -6.10 4.46
CA LEU A 233 11.24 -5.80 3.09
C LEU A 233 11.23 -7.10 2.26
N ILE A 234 10.56 -7.07 1.11
CA ILE A 234 10.57 -8.18 0.15
C ILE A 234 11.85 -8.11 -0.69
N LYS A 235 12.59 -9.21 -0.76
CA LYS A 235 13.82 -9.32 -1.55
C LYS A 235 13.57 -9.96 -2.91
N GLY A 236 14.09 -9.32 -3.96
CA GLY A 236 13.98 -9.82 -5.33
C GLY A 236 12.68 -9.43 -6.03
N GLY A 237 12.03 -8.37 -5.55
CA GLY A 237 10.80 -7.81 -6.11
C GLY A 237 9.54 -8.47 -5.57
N VAL A 238 8.47 -7.68 -5.50
CA VAL A 238 7.13 -8.15 -5.12
C VAL A 238 6.43 -8.87 -6.28
N ILE A 239 6.63 -8.42 -7.52
CA ILE A 239 6.08 -9.06 -8.72
C ILE A 239 7.19 -9.24 -9.75
N SER A 240 7.52 -10.47 -10.10
CA SER A 240 8.49 -10.72 -11.18
C SER A 240 7.92 -10.29 -12.54
N GLN A 241 8.73 -9.64 -13.39
CA GLN A 241 8.37 -9.20 -14.75
C GLN A 241 7.86 -10.30 -15.70
N HIS A 242 7.90 -11.56 -15.30
CA HIS A 242 7.26 -12.68 -16.01
C HIS A 242 5.73 -12.68 -15.85
N GLY A 243 5.14 -11.78 -15.05
CA GLY A 243 3.70 -11.48 -15.01
C GLY A 243 3.21 -10.62 -16.18
N ARG A 244 3.98 -10.49 -17.27
CA ARG A 244 3.43 -10.03 -18.54
C ARG A 244 2.31 -10.99 -18.93
N ILE A 245 1.12 -10.44 -19.20
CA ILE A 245 0.06 -11.20 -19.85
C ILE A 245 0.69 -11.65 -21.18
N ALA A 246 0.96 -12.96 -21.30
CA ALA A 246 1.68 -13.49 -22.45
C ALA A 246 0.99 -13.02 -23.75
N ASP A 247 1.79 -12.51 -24.68
CA ASP A 247 1.35 -12.28 -26.06
C ASP A 247 0.86 -13.65 -26.59
N PRO A 248 -0.35 -13.76 -27.16
CA PRO A 248 -0.83 -15.02 -27.69
C PRO A 248 0.09 -15.47 -28.82
N ALA A 249 0.89 -16.52 -28.55
CA ALA A 249 1.58 -17.29 -29.57
C ALA A 249 0.60 -18.23 -30.27
#